data_AF-A0A844D5Y8-F1
#
_entry.id   AF-A0A844D5Y8-F1
#
_cell.length_a   1.000
_cell.length_b   1.000
_cell.length_c   1.000
_cell.angle_alpha   90.00
_cell.angle_beta   90.00
_cell.angle_gamma   90.00
#
_symmetry.space_group_name_H-M   'P 1'
#
loop_
_entity.id
_entity.type
_entity.pdbx_description
1 polymer ?
#
loop_
_entity_poly.entity_id
_entity_poly.type
_entity_poly.pdbx_seq_one_letter_code
_entity_poly.pdbx_strand_id
1 'polypeptide(L)'
;MIYDLSRAERQHRAIANEKPGPVLQPKRCACGKAAPAKVLVQHKKCHGCLLADRVATLHEGDLDILRHMLGATPHHPKARWGFRNEYLVNRRDAAALARLVEAGFARAGQPLLQLQYFHATDVGCRVAGLDAKRARVALSLGGKP
;
A
#
# COMPACT_ATOMS: atom_id res chain seq x y z
N MET A 1 -53.37 -0.79 -39.63
CA MET A 1 -53.52 0.33 -38.67
C MET A 1 -52.28 0.38 -37.80
N ILE A 2 -51.45 1.41 -37.98
CA ILE A 2 -50.28 1.64 -37.12
C ILE A 2 -50.78 2.48 -35.96
N TYR A 3 -50.84 1.91 -34.76
CA TYR A 3 -51.22 2.64 -33.56
C TYR A 3 -50.03 3.49 -33.11
N ASP A 4 -50.16 4.81 -33.21
CA ASP A 4 -49.19 5.74 -32.65
C ASP A 4 -49.31 5.74 -31.12
N LEU A 5 -48.30 5.18 -30.46
CA LEU A 5 -48.20 5.19 -29.01
C LEU A 5 -48.16 6.63 -28.49
N SER A 6 -48.93 6.87 -27.42
CA SER A 6 -48.89 8.13 -26.70
C SER A 6 -47.47 8.41 -26.18
N ARG A 7 -47.18 9.68 -25.91
CA ARG A 7 -45.86 10.10 -25.39
C ARG A 7 -45.50 9.37 -24.09
N ALA A 8 -46.48 9.15 -23.21
CA ALA A 8 -46.30 8.44 -21.95
C ALA A 8 -45.93 6.96 -22.18
N GLU A 9 -46.63 6.26 -23.08
CA GLU A 9 -46.35 4.86 -23.39
C GLU A 9 -44.96 4.67 -24.03
N ARG A 10 -44.52 5.64 -24.86
CA ARG A 10 -43.15 5.65 -25.40
C ARG A 10 -42.10 5.83 -24.31
N GLN A 11 -42.34 6.69 -23.32
CA GLN A 11 -41.42 6.88 -22.19
C GLN A 11 -41.35 5.63 -21.30
N HIS A 12 -42.49 5.02 -20.98
CA HIS A 12 -42.51 3.79 -20.19
C HIS A 12 -41.79 2.63 -20.90
N ARG A 13 -41.97 2.49 -22.21
CA ARG A 13 -41.20 1.50 -23.01
C ARG A 13 -39.71 1.83 -23.08
N ALA A 14 -39.33 3.10 -23.19
CA ALA A 14 -37.92 3.50 -23.20
C ALA A 14 -37.23 3.12 -21.88
N ILE A 15 -37.86 3.40 -20.74
CA ILE A 15 -37.36 3.01 -19.40
C ILE A 15 -37.32 1.48 -19.25
N ALA A 16 -38.36 0.77 -19.69
CA ALA A 16 -38.39 -0.69 -19.62
C ALA A 16 -37.34 -1.37 -20.51
N ASN A 17 -36.96 -0.72 -21.62
CA ASN A 17 -35.93 -1.20 -22.55
C ASN A 17 -34.52 -0.71 -22.20
N GLU A 18 -34.34 0.13 -21.18
CA GLU A 18 -33.02 0.48 -20.70
C GLU A 18 -32.34 -0.78 -20.15
N LYS A 19 -31.27 -1.21 -20.83
CA LYS A 19 -30.43 -2.30 -20.32
C LYS A 19 -29.84 -1.83 -18.99
N PRO A 20 -29.87 -2.68 -17.94
CA PRO A 20 -29.21 -2.33 -16.69
C PRO A 20 -27.76 -2.02 -16.98
N GLY A 21 -27.27 -0.91 -16.41
CA GLY A 21 -25.88 -0.51 -16.56
C GLY A 21 -24.92 -1.63 -16.13
N PRO A 22 -23.69 -1.67 -16.67
CA PRO A 22 -22.73 -2.69 -16.31
C PRO A 22 -22.49 -2.70 -14.78
N VAL A 23 -22.78 -3.84 -14.15
CA VAL A 23 -22.56 -4.03 -12.71
C VAL A 23 -21.14 -4.51 -12.49
N LEU A 24 -20.39 -3.80 -11.63
CA LEU A 24 -19.07 -4.22 -11.21
C LEU A 24 -19.17 -5.50 -10.37
N GLN A 25 -18.75 -6.63 -10.93
CA GLN A 25 -18.66 -7.89 -10.18
C GLN A 25 -17.35 -7.95 -9.38
N PRO A 26 -17.39 -8.07 -8.04
CA PRO A 26 -16.19 -8.16 -7.24
C PRO A 26 -15.54 -9.54 -7.43
N LYS A 27 -14.35 -9.57 -8.04
CA LYS A 27 -13.54 -10.80 -8.08
C LYS A 27 -12.88 -11.03 -6.72
N ARG A 28 -12.77 -12.29 -6.32
CA ARG A 28 -12.18 -12.71 -5.03
C ARG A 28 -10.83 -13.37 -5.24
N CYS A 29 -9.93 -13.13 -4.30
CA CYS A 29 -8.67 -13.84 -4.17
C CYS A 29 -8.87 -15.23 -3.56
N ALA A 30 -7.89 -16.12 -3.66
CA ALA A 30 -7.87 -17.41 -2.97
C ALA A 30 -8.07 -17.29 -1.46
N CYS A 31 -7.68 -16.17 -0.85
CA CYS A 31 -7.94 -15.89 0.57
C CYS A 31 -9.38 -15.41 0.88
N GLY A 32 -10.29 -15.44 -0.10
CA GLY A 32 -11.69 -15.03 0.03
C GLY A 32 -11.93 -13.51 -0.01
N LYS A 33 -10.88 -12.68 0.12
CA LYS A 33 -10.99 -11.21 0.08
C LYS A 33 -11.26 -10.71 -1.34
N ALA A 34 -12.10 -9.68 -1.46
CA ALA A 34 -12.32 -8.98 -2.72
C ALA A 34 -11.04 -8.27 -3.18
N ALA A 35 -10.79 -8.28 -4.49
CA ALA A 35 -9.67 -7.58 -5.10
C ALA A 35 -10.04 -7.07 -6.49
N PRO A 36 -9.38 -6.00 -6.98
CA PRO A 36 -9.61 -5.51 -8.32
C PRO A 36 -9.31 -6.59 -9.35
N ALA A 37 -10.17 -6.72 -10.36
CA ALA A 37 -10.02 -7.76 -11.39
C ALA A 37 -8.65 -7.70 -12.08
N LYS A 38 -8.13 -6.49 -12.36
CA LYS A 38 -6.81 -6.28 -12.95
C LYS A 38 -5.69 -6.88 -12.10
N VAL A 39 -5.76 -6.71 -10.78
CA VAL A 39 -4.73 -7.20 -9.84
C VAL A 39 -4.73 -8.72 -9.79
N LEU A 40 -5.90 -9.35 -9.79
CA LEU A 40 -6.01 -10.81 -9.82
C LEU A 40 -5.54 -11.40 -11.15
N VAL A 41 -5.76 -10.72 -12.27
CA VAL A 41 -5.24 -11.17 -13.57
C VAL A 41 -3.71 -11.07 -13.60
N GLN A 42 -3.14 -9.97 -13.12
CA GLN A 42 -1.70 -9.73 -13.16
C GLN A 42 -0.92 -10.57 -12.15
N HIS A 43 -1.41 -10.70 -10.93
CA HIS A 43 -0.65 -11.26 -9.80
C HIS A 43 -1.26 -12.52 -9.20
N LYS A 44 -2.46 -12.94 -9.62
CA LYS A 44 -3.22 -14.08 -9.08
C LYS A 44 -3.51 -14.00 -7.56
N LYS A 45 -3.20 -12.87 -6.92
CA LYS A 45 -3.34 -12.62 -5.48
C LYS A 45 -3.88 -11.22 -5.23
N CYS A 46 -4.56 -11.01 -4.10
CA CYS A 46 -4.96 -9.65 -3.68
C CYS A 46 -3.78 -8.87 -3.09
N HIS A 47 -3.91 -7.55 -2.98
CA HIS A 47 -2.88 -6.70 -2.36
C HIS A 47 -2.47 -7.15 -0.96
N GLY A 48 -3.42 -7.64 -0.15
CA GLY A 48 -3.12 -8.14 1.19
C GLY A 48 -2.25 -9.41 1.17
N CYS A 49 -2.53 -10.35 0.27
CA CYS A 49 -1.70 -11.55 0.09
C CYS A 49 -0.32 -11.20 -0.47
N LEU A 50 -0.25 -10.28 -1.44
CA LEU A 50 1.03 -9.79 -1.96
C LEU A 50 1.88 -9.12 -0.88
N LEU A 51 1.25 -8.35 0.00
CA LEU A 51 1.92 -7.75 1.13
C LEU A 51 2.41 -8.82 2.12
N ALA A 52 1.58 -9.81 2.43
CA ALA A 52 1.95 -10.91 3.30
C ALA A 52 3.13 -11.72 2.74
N ASP A 53 3.15 -11.99 1.43
CA ASP A 53 4.29 -12.66 0.77
C ASP A 53 5.59 -11.86 0.97
N ARG A 54 5.56 -10.53 0.81
CA ARG A 54 6.73 -9.66 1.02
C ARG A 54 7.17 -9.59 2.47
N VAL A 55 6.23 -9.65 3.41
CA VAL A 55 6.58 -9.71 4.85
C VAL A 55 7.20 -11.07 5.18
N ALA A 56 6.76 -12.15 4.54
CA ALA A 56 7.29 -13.49 4.76
C ALA A 56 8.75 -13.68 4.29
N THR A 57 9.29 -12.79 3.45
CA THR A 57 10.72 -12.81 3.07
C THR A 57 11.63 -12.15 4.11
N LEU A 58 11.07 -11.52 5.15
CA LEU A 58 11.85 -10.85 6.19
C LEU A 58 12.25 -11.82 7.31
N HIS A 59 13.39 -11.53 7.92
CA HIS A 59 13.83 -12.22 9.13
C HIS A 59 13.18 -11.61 10.38
N GLU A 60 13.20 -12.40 11.47
CA GLU A 60 12.82 -11.92 12.79
C GLU A 60 13.67 -10.71 13.19
N GLY A 61 13.02 -9.63 13.64
CA GLY A 61 13.67 -8.37 14.00
C GLY A 61 13.85 -7.34 12.87
N ASP A 62 13.70 -7.71 11.59
CA ASP A 62 13.82 -6.75 10.47
C ASP A 62 12.75 -5.63 10.58
N LEU A 63 11.53 -6.00 10.99
CA LEU A 63 10.46 -5.03 11.21
C LEU A 63 10.71 -4.12 12.42
N ASP A 64 11.52 -4.54 13.39
CA ASP A 64 11.87 -3.70 14.52
C ASP A 64 12.89 -2.63 14.14
N ILE A 65 13.79 -2.93 13.19
CA ILE A 65 14.66 -1.93 12.57
C ILE A 65 13.83 -0.90 11.80
N LEU A 66 12.82 -1.35 11.05
CA LEU A 66 11.89 -0.46 10.34
C LEU A 66 11.10 0.45 11.30
N ARG A 67 10.58 -0.13 12.39
CA ARG A 67 9.90 0.65 13.45
C ARG A 67 10.85 1.61 14.14
N HIS A 68 12.07 1.18 14.42
CA HIS A 68 13.09 2.02 15.00
C HIS A 68 13.39 3.19 14.07
N MET A 69 13.68 2.97 12.79
CA MET A 69 13.90 4.04 11.80
C MET A 69 12.80 5.10 11.81
N LEU A 70 11.53 4.69 11.98
CA LEU A 70 10.38 5.59 12.01
C LEU A 70 10.07 6.18 13.40
N GLY A 71 10.77 5.74 14.45
CA GLY A 71 10.42 6.10 15.83
C GLY A 71 9.03 5.58 16.23
N ALA A 72 8.59 4.49 15.60
CA ALA A 72 7.33 3.78 15.88
C ALA A 72 7.53 2.75 17.00
N THR A 73 8.03 3.22 18.14
CA THR A 73 8.32 2.40 19.31
C THR A 73 7.32 2.68 20.43
N PRO A 74 7.14 1.75 21.39
CA PRO A 74 6.20 1.94 22.51
C PRO A 74 6.47 3.17 23.37
N HIS A 75 7.71 3.66 23.40
CA HIS A 75 8.12 4.85 24.16
C HIS A 75 7.60 6.17 23.56
N HIS A 76 7.15 6.16 22.30
CA HIS A 76 6.58 7.34 21.65
C HIS A 76 5.08 7.17 21.47
N PRO A 77 4.26 8.20 21.76
CA PRO A 77 2.84 8.15 21.48
C PRO A 77 2.63 7.97 19.97
N LYS A 78 1.62 7.20 19.56
CA LYS A 78 1.33 6.92 18.13
C LYS A 78 1.19 8.19 17.29
N ALA A 79 0.64 9.26 17.86
CA ALA A 79 0.52 10.58 17.23
C ALA A 79 1.88 11.20 16.82
N ARG A 80 2.99 10.74 17.41
CA ARG A 80 4.36 11.16 17.08
C ARG A 80 5.09 10.20 16.14
N TRP A 81 4.62 8.98 15.89
CA TRP A 81 5.34 8.01 15.04
C TRP A 81 5.64 8.56 13.65
N GLY A 82 6.77 8.21 13.04
CA GLY A 82 7.17 8.79 11.75
C GLY A 82 7.64 10.24 11.83
N PHE A 83 8.06 10.71 13.02
CA PHE A 83 8.73 12.01 13.19
C PHE A 83 10.15 12.02 12.63
N ARG A 84 10.65 10.85 12.21
CA ARG A 84 11.91 10.65 11.51
C ARG A 84 11.68 9.62 10.40
N ASN A 85 12.45 9.76 9.32
CA ASN A 85 12.47 8.80 8.22
C ASN A 85 13.82 8.83 7.48
N GLU A 86 14.89 9.07 8.22
CA GLU A 86 16.25 9.09 7.71
C GLU A 86 17.10 8.30 8.71
N TYR A 87 17.57 7.14 8.26
CA TYR A 87 18.30 6.22 9.09
C TYR A 87 19.69 5.99 8.54
N LEU A 88 20.70 6.38 9.30
CA LEU A 88 22.09 6.12 8.99
C LEU A 88 22.41 4.67 9.31
N VAL A 89 22.86 3.91 8.31
CA VAL A 89 23.14 2.48 8.52
C VAL A 89 24.34 2.25 9.42
N ASN A 90 24.18 1.36 10.39
CA ASN A 90 25.28 0.73 11.10
C ASN A 90 25.64 -0.61 10.45
N ARG A 91 26.89 -1.06 10.60
CA ARG A 91 27.37 -2.32 10.03
C ARG A 91 26.51 -3.54 10.41
N ARG A 92 25.93 -3.55 11.62
CA ARG A 92 25.04 -4.61 12.11
C ARG A 92 23.72 -4.67 11.34
N ASP A 93 23.17 -3.53 10.96
CA ASP A 93 21.81 -3.42 10.42
C ASP A 93 21.80 -3.48 8.88
N ALA A 94 22.97 -3.45 8.24
CA ALA A 94 23.13 -3.43 6.78
C ALA A 94 22.40 -4.60 6.08
N ALA A 95 22.52 -5.82 6.60
CA ALA A 95 21.86 -6.99 6.01
C ALA A 95 20.33 -6.93 6.13
N ALA A 96 19.82 -6.44 7.25
CA ALA A 96 18.38 -6.26 7.45
C ALA A 96 17.82 -5.16 6.55
N LEU A 97 18.54 -4.04 6.41
CA LEU A 97 18.15 -2.97 5.50
C LEU A 97 18.16 -3.41 4.04
N ALA A 98 19.13 -4.24 3.62
CA ALA A 98 19.13 -4.82 2.29
C ALA A 98 17.86 -5.65 2.02
N ARG A 99 17.46 -6.52 2.96
CA ARG A 99 16.20 -7.29 2.86
C ARG A 99 14.96 -6.39 2.85
N LEU A 100 14.94 -5.35 3.67
CA LEU A 100 13.84 -4.37 3.70
C LEU A 100 13.74 -3.59 2.38
N VAL A 101 14.87 -3.28 1.74
CA VAL A 101 14.90 -2.66 0.41
C VAL A 101 14.41 -3.62 -0.67
N GLU A 102 14.89 -4.87 -0.66
CA GLU A 102 14.48 -5.91 -1.60
C GLU A 102 12.97 -6.20 -1.51
N ALA A 103 12.42 -6.25 -0.30
CA ALA A 103 10.98 -6.38 -0.06
C ALA A 103 10.16 -5.11 -0.38
N GLY A 104 10.83 -3.99 -0.67
CA GLY A 104 10.22 -2.71 -1.03
C GLY A 104 9.67 -1.90 0.15
N PHE A 105 10.08 -2.20 1.38
CA PHE A 105 9.68 -1.47 2.59
C PHE A 105 10.60 -0.29 2.90
N ALA A 106 11.84 -0.33 2.41
CA ALA A 106 12.79 0.77 2.50
C ALA A 106 13.40 1.10 1.12
N ARG A 107 14.09 2.24 1.04
CA ARG A 107 14.93 2.62 -0.10
C ARG A 107 16.25 3.21 0.41
N ALA A 108 17.32 3.00 -0.34
CA ALA A 108 18.57 3.70 -0.13
C ALA A 108 18.41 5.19 -0.48
N GLY A 109 18.89 6.06 0.39
CA GLY A 109 19.04 7.50 0.16
C GLY A 109 20.38 7.84 -0.50
N GLN A 110 20.75 9.12 -0.44
CA GLN A 110 22.06 9.56 -0.93
C GLN A 110 23.19 9.09 0.01
N PRO A 111 24.31 8.59 -0.51
CA PRO A 111 25.47 8.29 0.30
C PRO A 111 26.14 9.58 0.77
N LEU A 112 26.64 9.59 2.01
CA LEU A 112 27.40 10.70 2.59
C LEU A 112 28.64 10.16 3.29
N LEU A 113 29.83 10.60 2.88
CA LEU A 113 31.11 10.24 3.54
C LEU A 113 31.25 8.73 3.80
N GLN A 114 30.99 7.90 2.78
CA GLN A 114 30.99 6.42 2.83
C GLN A 114 29.88 5.78 3.70
N LEU A 115 28.97 6.58 4.23
CA LEU A 115 27.80 6.11 4.96
C LEU A 115 26.56 6.13 4.06
N GLN A 116 25.65 5.20 4.29
CA GLN A 116 24.42 5.04 3.50
C GLN A 116 23.21 5.35 4.37
N TYR A 117 22.41 6.33 3.94
CA TYR A 117 21.10 6.58 4.55
C TYR A 117 20.04 5.68 3.94
N PHE A 118 19.03 5.35 4.73
CA PHE A 118 17.83 4.64 4.29
C PHE A 118 16.58 5.38 4.72
N HIS A 119 15.54 5.24 3.91
CA HIS A 119 14.22 5.83 4.15
C HIS A 119 13.15 4.75 3.99
N ALA A 120 12.14 4.73 4.86
CA ALA A 120 10.95 3.90 4.65
C ALA A 120 10.16 4.39 3.42
N THR A 121 9.60 3.43 2.68
CA THR A 121 8.60 3.69 1.65
C THR A 121 7.21 3.87 2.29
N ASP A 122 6.22 4.33 1.53
CA ASP A 122 4.83 4.40 2.02
C ASP A 122 4.33 3.02 2.51
N VAL A 123 4.69 1.95 1.79
CA VAL A 123 4.36 0.58 2.19
C VAL A 123 5.07 0.22 3.49
N GLY A 124 6.36 0.55 3.63
CA GLY A 124 7.11 0.35 4.87
C GLY A 124 6.51 1.08 6.07
N CYS A 125 6.11 2.35 5.91
CA CYS A 125 5.42 3.12 6.94
C CYS A 125 4.15 2.40 7.43
N ARG A 126 3.32 1.90 6.51
CA ARG A 126 2.08 1.22 6.86
C ARG A 126 2.34 -0.14 7.54
N VAL A 127 3.33 -0.90 7.07
CA VAL A 127 3.73 -2.17 7.70
C VAL A 127 4.29 -1.96 9.11
N ALA A 128 4.99 -0.84 9.33
CA ALA A 128 5.43 -0.43 10.66
C ALA A 128 4.27 0.04 11.58
N GLY A 129 3.04 0.14 11.06
CA GLY A 129 1.85 0.49 11.82
C GLY A 129 1.55 1.98 11.89
N LEU A 130 2.15 2.81 11.03
CA LEU A 130 1.78 4.23 10.93
C LEU A 130 0.41 4.36 10.26
N ASP A 131 -0.39 5.28 10.78
CA ASP A 131 -1.59 5.73 10.07
C ASP A 131 -1.24 6.56 8.82
N ALA A 132 -2.24 6.84 7.98
CA ALA A 132 -2.02 7.58 6.73
C ALA A 132 -1.49 9.01 6.95
N LYS A 133 -1.86 9.67 8.05
CA LYS A 133 -1.41 11.03 8.38
C LYS A 133 0.07 11.01 8.75
N ARG A 134 0.47 10.08 9.62
CA ARG A 134 1.84 9.91 10.10
C ARG A 134 2.76 9.36 9.02
N ALA A 135 2.28 8.47 8.15
CA ALA A 135 3.01 8.03 6.97
C ALA A 135 3.34 9.23 6.06
N ARG A 136 2.39 10.14 5.83
CA ARG A 136 2.63 11.37 5.05
C ARG A 136 3.70 12.27 5.69
N VAL A 137 3.66 12.43 7.00
CA VAL A 137 4.69 13.18 7.74
C VAL A 137 6.06 12.53 7.56
N ALA A 138 6.17 11.22 7.79
CA ALA A 138 7.43 10.49 7.61
C ALA A 138 7.98 10.63 6.18
N LEU A 139 7.12 10.56 5.17
CA LEU A 139 7.52 10.69 3.77
C LEU A 139 7.93 12.11 3.38
N SER A 140 7.40 13.15 4.04
CA SER A 140 7.87 14.53 3.83
C SER A 140 9.29 14.80 4.36
N LEU A 141 9.78 13.93 5.25
CA LEU A 141 11.11 14.02 5.85
C LEU A 141 12.17 13.21 5.10
N GLY A 142 11.75 12.18 4.36
CA GLY A 142 12.67 11.40 3.53
C GLY A 142 13.08 12.18 2.29
N GLY A 143 14.37 12.14 1.94
CA GLY A 143 14.92 12.86 0.79
C GLY A 143 14.05 12.67 -0.45
N LYS A 144 13.67 13.77 -1.10
CA LYS A 144 13.02 13.70 -2.42
C LYS A 144 13.95 12.93 -3.37
N PRO A 145 13.40 12.12 -4.29
CA PRO A 145 14.20 11.39 -5.27
C PRO A 145 15.12 12.33 -6.05
#